data_AF-A0A6A1Z8V6-F1
#
_entry.id   AF-A0A6A1Z8V6-F1
#
_cell.length_a   1.000
_cell.length_b   1.000
_cell.length_c   1.000
_cell.angle_alpha   90.00
_cell.angle_beta   90.00
_cell.angle_gamma   90.00
#
_symmetry.space_group_name_H-M   'P 1'
#
loop_
_entity.id
_entity.type
_entity.pdbx_description
1 polymer ?
#
loop_
_entity_poly.entity_id
_entity_poly.type
_entity_poly.pdbx_seq_one_letter_code
_entity_poly.pdbx_strand_id
1 'polypeptide(L)'
;MNDLVVSIKSVKDAAPDLTANMSDDTLTELIKDATVNALADGFPQSISGKWNDVTLLAIKYLTLHMATMDSPAGQGITDEKVAVLERKYESKIGKDWLHSSVWGLLYYRLWKLYGGGQNRYSVVQH
;
A
#
# COMPACT_ATOMS: atom_id res chain seq x y z
N MET A 1 -11.74 18.70 1.57
CA MET A 1 -11.84 17.24 1.39
C MET A 1 -10.51 16.81 0.79
N ASN A 2 -9.75 15.94 1.47
CA ASN A 2 -8.50 15.42 0.90
C ASN A 2 -8.91 14.36 -0.14
N ASP A 3 -8.81 14.72 -1.42
CA ASP A 3 -9.06 13.78 -2.50
C ASP A 3 -8.01 12.67 -2.43
N LEU A 4 -8.47 11.46 -2.08
CA LEU A 4 -7.61 10.28 -2.09
C LEU A 4 -7.15 10.01 -3.53
N VAL A 5 -5.85 9.81 -3.69
CA VAL A 5 -5.23 9.54 -5.00
C VAL A 5 -5.68 8.21 -5.59
N VAL A 6 -6.04 7.25 -4.72
CA VAL A 6 -6.71 5.99 -5.07
C VAL A 6 -8.08 5.97 -4.39
N SER A 7 -9.14 5.62 -5.12
CA SER A 7 -10.49 5.58 -4.54
C SER A 7 -10.70 4.32 -3.70
N ILE A 8 -11.42 4.47 -2.58
CA ILE A 8 -11.82 3.35 -1.70
C ILE A 8 -12.57 2.27 -2.49
N LYS A 9 -13.48 2.68 -3.38
CA LYS A 9 -14.21 1.77 -4.26
C LYS A 9 -13.25 0.88 -5.06
N SER A 10 -12.20 1.45 -5.64
CA SER A 10 -11.25 0.66 -6.44
C SER A 10 -10.48 -0.37 -5.62
N VAL A 11 -10.22 -0.09 -4.34
CA VAL A 11 -9.58 -1.01 -3.40
C VAL A 11 -10.54 -2.13 -3.04
N LYS A 12 -11.80 -1.80 -2.69
CA LYS A 12 -12.85 -2.77 -2.39
C LYS A 12 -13.15 -3.69 -3.56
N ASP A 13 -13.28 -3.14 -4.77
CA ASP A 13 -13.53 -3.92 -5.99
C ASP A 13 -12.39 -4.91 -6.31
N ALA A 14 -11.15 -4.60 -5.92
CA ALA A 14 -10.00 -5.45 -6.20
C ALA A 14 -9.83 -6.60 -5.21
N ALA A 15 -10.32 -6.46 -3.99
CA ALA A 15 -10.24 -7.50 -2.96
C ALA A 15 -11.49 -7.46 -2.07
N PRO A 16 -12.67 -7.81 -2.60
CA PRO A 16 -13.93 -7.67 -1.90
C PRO A 16 -13.94 -8.48 -0.59
N ASP A 17 -13.43 -9.71 -0.61
CA ASP A 17 -13.40 -10.58 0.58
C ASP A 17 -12.49 -10.03 1.69
N LEU A 18 -11.33 -9.48 1.30
CA LEU A 18 -10.37 -8.89 2.24
C LEU A 18 -10.91 -7.62 2.90
N THR A 19 -11.68 -6.84 2.14
CA THR A 19 -12.11 -5.49 2.54
C THR A 19 -13.56 -5.42 3.01
N ALA A 20 -14.30 -6.53 2.96
CA ALA A 20 -15.73 -6.60 3.28
C ALA A 20 -16.08 -6.02 4.66
N ASN A 21 -15.22 -6.25 5.65
CA ASN A 21 -15.42 -5.83 7.03
C ASN A 21 -14.63 -4.58 7.42
N MET A 22 -13.91 -3.96 6.48
CA MET A 22 -13.12 -2.77 6.74
C MET A 22 -13.95 -1.51 6.56
N SER A 23 -13.84 -0.58 7.53
CA SER A 23 -14.47 0.72 7.43
C SER A 23 -13.80 1.57 6.34
N ASP A 24 -14.56 2.51 5.78
CA ASP A 24 -14.03 3.47 4.80
C ASP A 24 -12.95 4.36 5.43
N ASP A 25 -13.05 4.66 6.73
CA ASP A 25 -12.05 5.42 7.48
C ASP A 25 -10.73 4.64 7.60
N THR A 26 -10.80 3.34 7.93
CA THR A 26 -9.64 2.45 7.95
C THR A 26 -8.95 2.42 6.59
N LEU A 27 -9.73 2.21 5.51
CA LEU A 27 -9.18 2.17 4.16
C LEU A 27 -8.60 3.52 3.73
N THR A 28 -9.21 4.63 4.15
CA THR A 28 -8.70 5.98 3.91
C THR A 28 -7.31 6.17 4.52
N GLU A 29 -7.12 5.77 5.77
CA GLU A 29 -5.81 5.86 6.43
C GLU A 29 -4.78 4.92 5.80
N LEU A 30 -5.16 3.69 5.46
CA LEU A 30 -4.28 2.77 4.74
C LEU A 30 -3.86 3.30 3.36
N ILE A 31 -4.73 4.00 2.64
CA ILE A 31 -4.41 4.64 1.36
C ILE A 31 -3.42 5.79 1.57
N LYS A 32 -3.61 6.62 2.61
CA LYS A 32 -2.67 7.71 2.93
C LYS A 32 -1.29 7.17 3.29
N ASP A 33 -1.23 6.17 4.16
CA ASP A 33 0.02 5.53 4.56
C ASP A 33 0.72 4.87 3.36
N ALA A 34 -0.03 4.15 2.52
CA ALA A 34 0.51 3.56 1.29
C ALA A 34 1.03 4.63 0.31
N THR A 35 0.36 5.78 0.21
CA THR A 35 0.79 6.90 -0.63
C THR A 35 2.13 7.45 -0.19
N VAL A 36 2.29 7.73 1.11
CA VAL A 36 3.54 8.24 1.67
C VAL A 36 4.68 7.24 1.46
N ASN A 37 4.43 5.95 1.72
CA ASN A 37 5.44 4.90 1.55
C ASN A 37 5.83 4.71 0.08
N ALA A 38 4.87 4.70 -0.86
CA ALA A 38 5.19 4.58 -2.28
C ALA A 38 6.06 5.75 -2.78
N LEU A 39 5.77 6.98 -2.34
CA LEU A 39 6.61 8.13 -2.68
C LEU A 39 8.02 8.03 -2.06
N ALA A 40 8.12 7.61 -0.80
CA ALA A 40 9.40 7.39 -0.13
C ALA A 40 10.22 6.28 -0.82
N ASP A 41 9.53 5.25 -1.34
CA ASP A 41 10.10 4.15 -2.10
C ASP A 41 10.51 4.54 -3.53
N GLY A 42 10.33 5.82 -3.91
CA GLY A 42 10.85 6.40 -5.14
C GLY A 42 9.90 6.30 -6.35
N PHE A 43 8.63 5.94 -6.14
CA PHE A 43 7.64 6.04 -7.21
C PHE A 43 7.39 7.52 -7.60
N PRO A 44 7.14 7.81 -8.88
CA PRO A 44 6.93 9.19 -9.32
C PRO A 44 5.71 9.84 -8.66
N GLN A 45 5.90 11.04 -8.12
CA GLN A 45 4.82 11.93 -7.69
C GLN A 45 4.02 12.44 -8.90
N SER A 46 2.84 13.02 -8.63
CA SER A 46 2.03 13.63 -9.69
C SER A 46 2.77 14.76 -10.40
N ILE A 47 2.68 14.80 -11.73
CA ILE A 47 3.16 15.92 -12.55
C ILE A 47 1.93 16.70 -13.00
N SER A 48 1.87 17.99 -12.67
CA SER A 48 0.70 18.86 -12.95
C SER A 48 -0.63 18.28 -12.45
N GLY A 49 -0.62 17.65 -11.27
CA GLY A 49 -1.81 17.06 -10.65
C GLY A 49 -2.25 15.70 -11.23
N LYS A 50 -1.59 15.19 -12.28
CA LYS A 50 -1.85 13.87 -12.83
C LYS A 50 -0.90 12.84 -12.22
N TRP A 51 -1.46 11.83 -11.59
CA TRP A 51 -0.71 10.68 -11.07
C TRP A 51 -0.39 9.69 -12.18
N ASN A 52 0.79 9.08 -12.09
CA ASN A 52 1.16 7.99 -12.97
C ASN A 52 0.38 6.72 -12.59
N ASP A 53 -0.18 6.01 -13.57
CA ASP A 53 -0.96 4.79 -13.36
C ASP A 53 -0.17 3.71 -12.58
N VAL A 54 1.14 3.62 -12.80
CA VAL A 54 2.03 2.72 -12.05
C VAL A 54 2.11 3.11 -10.57
N THR A 55 2.21 4.40 -10.28
CA THR A 55 2.20 4.90 -8.88
C THR A 55 0.86 4.60 -8.23
N LEU A 56 -0.26 4.82 -8.93
CA LEU A 56 -1.60 4.51 -8.42
C LEU A 56 -1.78 3.00 -8.15
N LEU A 57 -1.28 2.14 -9.03
CA LEU A 57 -1.28 0.70 -8.84
C LEU A 57 -0.40 0.28 -7.65
N ALA A 58 0.78 0.89 -7.51
CA ALA A 58 1.67 0.63 -6.39
C ALA A 58 0.99 0.99 -5.06
N ILE A 59 0.39 2.19 -4.97
CA ILE A 59 -0.37 2.62 -3.79
C ILE A 59 -1.50 1.63 -3.49
N LYS A 60 -2.28 1.25 -4.49
CA LYS A 60 -3.38 0.28 -4.34
C LYS A 60 -2.91 -1.08 -3.81
N TYR A 61 -1.83 -1.63 -4.38
CA TYR A 61 -1.29 -2.92 -3.93
C TYR A 61 -0.69 -2.84 -2.54
N LEU A 62 -0.04 -1.73 -2.20
CA LEU A 62 0.49 -1.54 -0.86
C LEU A 62 -0.64 -1.38 0.18
N THR A 63 -1.70 -0.65 -0.15
CA THR A 63 -2.91 -0.58 0.68
C THR A 63 -3.49 -1.97 0.95
N LEU A 64 -3.65 -2.79 -0.11
CA LEU A 64 -4.17 -4.15 0.04
C LEU A 64 -3.22 -5.06 0.82
N HIS A 65 -1.91 -4.87 0.67
CA HIS A 65 -0.92 -5.57 1.48
C HIS A 65 -1.04 -5.21 2.95
N MET A 66 -1.11 -3.93 3.28
CA MET A 66 -1.31 -3.47 4.66
C MET A 66 -2.65 -3.99 5.22
N ALA A 67 -3.71 -4.03 4.40
CA ALA A 67 -4.98 -4.62 4.80
C ALA A 67 -4.89 -6.13 5.12
N THR A 68 -4.04 -6.90 4.42
CA THR A 68 -3.79 -8.31 4.80
C THR A 68 -3.14 -8.44 6.17
N MET A 69 -2.28 -7.48 6.53
CA MET A 69 -1.59 -7.43 7.82
C MET A 69 -2.44 -6.81 8.93
N ASP A 70 -3.48 -6.05 8.57
CA ASP A 70 -4.45 -5.46 9.49
C ASP A 70 -5.65 -6.40 9.77
N SER A 71 -5.60 -7.61 9.23
CA SER A 71 -6.57 -8.67 9.56
C SER A 71 -6.14 -9.41 10.83
N PRO A 72 -7.10 -9.94 11.64
CA PRO A 72 -6.78 -10.77 12.81
C PRO A 72 -5.85 -11.95 12.47
N ALA A 73 -5.98 -12.51 11.27
CA ALA A 73 -5.13 -13.58 10.75
C ALA A 73 -3.69 -13.13 10.41
N GLY A 74 -3.49 -11.86 10.04
CA GLY A 74 -2.18 -11.25 9.80
C GLY A 74 -1.50 -10.73 11.07
N GLN A 75 -2.27 -10.45 12.12
CA GLN A 75 -1.78 -9.94 13.41
C GLN A 75 -1.55 -11.03 14.47
N GLY A 76 -2.16 -12.22 14.32
CA GLY A 76 -2.07 -13.29 15.33
C GLY A 76 -2.76 -12.96 16.66
N ILE A 77 -3.81 -12.12 16.63
CA ILE A 77 -4.50 -11.61 17.83
C ILE A 77 -5.97 -12.07 17.85
N THR A 78 -6.37 -12.69 18.96
CA THR A 78 -7.67 -13.33 19.19
C THR A 78 -8.70 -12.49 19.97
N ASP A 79 -8.40 -11.26 20.43
CA ASP A 79 -9.45 -10.35 20.93
C ASP A 79 -9.01 -8.89 21.20
N GLU A 80 -10.03 -8.02 21.12
CA GLU A 80 -10.30 -6.72 21.76
C GLU A 80 -9.62 -5.36 21.42
N LYS A 81 -10.56 -4.42 21.19
CA LYS A 81 -10.69 -3.01 21.60
C LYS A 81 -9.85 -1.91 20.92
N VAL A 82 -10.64 -1.02 20.32
CA VAL A 82 -10.35 0.36 19.91
C VAL A 82 -9.61 1.10 21.03
N ALA A 83 -8.30 1.17 20.95
CA ALA A 83 -7.50 2.10 21.72
C ALA A 83 -6.25 2.45 20.92
N VAL A 84 -6.20 3.73 20.53
CA VAL A 84 -5.01 4.53 20.18
C VAL A 84 -3.89 3.76 19.48
N LEU A 85 -3.74 4.03 18.18
CA LEU A 85 -2.62 3.66 17.32
C LEU A 85 -1.27 4.13 17.90
N GLU A 86 -0.84 3.53 19.01
CA GLU A 86 0.57 3.41 19.33
C GLU A 86 1.09 2.30 18.41
N ARG A 87 1.30 2.66 17.14
CA ARG A 87 2.00 1.80 16.17
C ARG A 87 3.42 1.62 16.69
N LYS A 88 3.63 0.62 17.52
CA LYS A 88 4.94 -0.01 17.63
C LYS A 88 5.24 -0.59 16.26
N TYR A 89 6.00 0.16 15.47
CA TYR A 89 6.75 -0.38 14.35
C TYR A 89 7.71 -1.40 14.97
N GLU A 90 7.26 -2.64 15.18
CA GLU A 90 8.20 -3.73 15.23
C GLU A 90 8.96 -3.68 13.92
N SER A 91 10.25 -3.36 14.02
CA SER A 91 11.19 -3.44 12.93
C SER A 91 11.29 -4.89 12.47
N LYS A 92 10.30 -5.37 11.73
CA LYS A 92 10.45 -6.48 10.78
C LYS A 92 10.95 -5.90 9.45
N ILE A 93 12.03 -5.11 9.51
CA ILE A 93 12.91 -4.90 8.36
C ILE A 93 13.64 -6.24 8.14
N GLY A 94 12.87 -7.22 7.66
CA GLY A 94 13.32 -8.50 7.19
C GLY A 94 12.74 -8.64 5.78
N LYS A 95 13.55 -9.12 4.85
CA LYS A 95 13.26 -9.25 3.41
C LYS A 95 11.91 -9.93 3.05
N ASP A 96 11.18 -10.46 4.02
CA ASP A 96 9.95 -11.24 3.83
C ASP A 96 8.63 -10.47 4.04
N TRP A 97 8.64 -9.22 4.53
CA TRP A 97 7.38 -8.48 4.76
C TRP A 97 6.56 -8.35 3.47
N LEU A 98 7.14 -7.83 2.39
CA LEU A 98 6.46 -7.74 1.09
C LEU A 98 6.17 -9.12 0.46
N HIS A 99 6.84 -10.19 0.88
CA HIS A 99 6.59 -11.53 0.35
C HIS A 99 5.46 -12.26 1.10
N SER A 100 4.89 -11.65 2.16
CA SER A 100 3.87 -12.28 3.00
C SER A 100 2.44 -12.21 2.45
N SER A 101 2.19 -11.46 1.36
CA SER A 101 0.92 -11.53 0.64
C SER A 101 1.09 -11.30 -0.85
N VAL A 102 0.11 -11.78 -1.63
CA VAL A 102 0.09 -11.59 -3.10
C VAL A 102 0.19 -10.11 -3.46
N TRP A 103 -0.47 -9.25 -2.70
CA TRP A 103 -0.42 -7.80 -2.90
C TRP A 103 0.96 -7.21 -2.62
N GLY A 104 1.65 -7.69 -1.58
CA GLY A 104 3.01 -7.30 -1.29
C GLY A 104 3.98 -7.72 -2.40
N LEU A 105 3.79 -8.91 -2.99
CA LEU A 105 4.60 -9.39 -4.13
C LEU A 105 4.39 -8.54 -5.38
N LEU A 106 3.14 -8.14 -5.65
CA LEU A 106 2.80 -7.25 -6.76
C LEU A 106 3.40 -5.85 -6.55
N TYR A 107 3.31 -5.31 -5.33
CA TYR A 107 3.96 -4.06 -4.97
C TYR A 107 5.48 -4.14 -5.16
N TYR A 108 6.11 -5.19 -4.63
CA TYR A 108 7.55 -5.42 -4.75
C TYR A 108 8.02 -5.50 -6.20
N ARG A 109 7.22 -6.13 -7.09
CA ARG A 109 7.50 -6.16 -8.52
C ARG A 109 7.49 -4.76 -9.13
N LEU A 110 6.49 -3.93 -8.81
CA LEU A 110 6.44 -2.55 -9.30
C LEU A 110 7.60 -1.72 -8.74
N TRP A 111 7.94 -1.90 -7.48
CA TRP A 111 9.03 -1.18 -6.82
C TRP A 111 10.38 -1.47 -7.45
N LYS A 112 10.63 -2.73 -7.84
CA LYS A 112 11.85 -3.10 -8.58
C LYS A 112 11.96 -2.46 -9.97
N LEU A 113 10.83 -2.26 -10.64
CA LEU A 113 10.80 -1.78 -12.03
C LEU A 113 10.76 -0.26 -12.13
N TYR A 114 10.07 0.39 -11.20
CA TYR A 114 9.70 1.80 -11.30
C TYR A 114 9.99 2.63 -10.04
N GLY A 115 10.37 1.98 -8.94
CA GLY A 115 10.78 2.64 -7.70
C GLY A 115 12.29 2.62 -7.49
N GLY A 116 12.71 2.70 -6.23
CA GLY A 116 14.11 2.69 -5.80
C GLY A 116 14.79 1.33 -5.77
N GLY A 117 14.09 0.25 -6.14
CA GLY A 117 14.59 -1.12 -6.06
C GLY A 117 15.57 -1.48 -7.17
N GLN A 118 16.82 -0.99 -7.11
CA GLN A 118 17.99 -1.46 -7.89
C GLN A 118 17.65 -2.08 -9.25
N ASN A 119 17.05 -1.28 -10.14
CA ASN A 119 17.10 -1.38 -11.60
C ASN A 119 16.48 -0.10 -12.17
N ARG A 120 17.27 0.97 -12.23
CA ARG A 120 16.92 2.19 -12.95
C ARG A 120 16.86 1.87 -14.45
N TYR A 121 15.74 1.35 -14.93
CA TYR A 121 15.41 1.46 -16.35
C TYR A 121 14.99 2.92 -16.60
N SER A 122 15.98 3.81 -16.68
CA SER A 122 15.77 5.13 -17.24
C SER A 122 15.38 4.95 -18.70
N VAL A 123 14.09 5.08 -19.02
CA VAL A 123 13.66 5.31 -20.40
C VAL A 123 14.14 6.71 -20.75
N VAL A 124 15.31 6.77 -21.39
CA VAL A 124 15.78 7.99 -22.05
C VAL A 124 14.95 8.11 -23.33
N GLN A 125 14.01 9.05 -23.38
CA GLN A 125 13.44 9.48 -24.65
C GLN A 125 14.51 10.33 -25.37
N HIS A 126 14.90 9.87 -26.56
CA HIS A 126 15.67 10.63 -27.56
C HIS A 126 14.75 11.54 -28.37
#